data_AF-A0A420TRR2-F1
#
_entry.id   AF-A0A420TRR2-F1
#
_cell.length_a   1.000
_cell.length_b   1.000
_cell.length_c   1.000
_cell.angle_alpha   90.00
_cell.angle_beta   90.00
_cell.angle_gamma   90.00
#
_symmetry.space_group_name_H-M   'P 1'
#
loop_
_entity.id
_entity.type
_entity.pdbx_description
1 polymer ?
#
loop_
_entity_poly.entity_id
_entity_poly.type
_entity_poly.pdbx_seq_one_letter_code
_entity_poly.pdbx_strand_id
1 'polypeptide(L)'
;MQDVIYSQDSTDEFIEVPMPEDEKIFPLNTTLRVPKTAAMPGMGTSRSNPRENINRPTTWLDLSSLHRSDADVAHRLRIKADGKFLTQEAQQPGTRARAFYLPFNTMGVPTNTRPGVKPGELFAGGDPRTNEDWLLPGIHTVLLREHNRLSDILRQ
;
A
#
# COMPACT_ATOMS: atom_id res chain seq x y z
N MET A 1 -7.72 -11.12 -4.51
CA MET A 1 -8.57 -10.17 -3.75
C MET A 1 -7.63 -9.42 -2.84
N GLN A 2 -7.24 -8.19 -3.21
CA GLN A 2 -6.38 -7.38 -2.34
C GLN A 2 -7.09 -7.19 -1.00
N ASP A 3 -6.33 -7.42 0.06
CA ASP A 3 -6.83 -7.65 1.40
C ASP A 3 -7.37 -6.35 2.02
N VAL A 4 -8.67 -6.37 2.39
CA VAL A 4 -9.35 -5.30 3.16
C VAL A 4 -8.67 -5.11 4.51
N ILE A 5 -7.92 -6.11 4.95
CA ILE A 5 -7.13 -6.10 6.16
C ILE A 5 -5.67 -5.85 5.81
N TYR A 6 -4.99 -5.06 6.63
CA TYR A 6 -3.53 -4.99 6.61
C TYR A 6 -3.02 -5.05 8.04
N SER A 7 -2.20 -6.06 8.32
CA SER A 7 -1.47 -6.18 9.55
C SER A 7 0.01 -6.25 9.24
N GLN A 8 0.84 -5.70 10.14
CA GLN A 8 2.28 -5.74 9.95
C GLN A 8 2.82 -7.14 10.23
N ASP A 9 3.87 -7.50 9.52
CA ASP A 9 4.66 -8.68 9.83
C ASP A 9 5.43 -8.48 11.14
N SER A 10 5.56 -9.56 11.91
CA SER A 10 6.45 -9.63 13.06
C SER A 10 7.90 -9.66 12.57
N THR A 11 8.77 -8.94 13.28
CA THR A 11 10.20 -8.87 12.98
C THR A 11 11.00 -10.04 13.56
N ASP A 12 10.41 -10.78 14.49
CA ASP A 12 11.06 -11.75 15.37
C ASP A 12 10.37 -13.12 15.35
N GLU A 13 9.09 -13.19 15.00
CA GLU A 13 8.33 -14.43 14.90
C GLU A 13 8.10 -14.85 13.44
N PHE A 14 8.51 -16.06 13.11
CA PHE A 14 8.32 -16.66 11.79
C PHE A 14 8.03 -18.16 11.91
N ILE A 15 7.41 -18.70 10.88
CA ILE A 15 7.19 -20.12 10.67
C ILE A 15 8.12 -20.57 9.56
N GLU A 16 8.86 -21.64 9.81
CA GLU A 16 9.69 -22.28 8.81
C GLU A 16 8.87 -23.36 8.11
N VAL A 17 8.73 -23.21 6.79
CA VAL A 17 7.97 -24.11 5.93
C VAL A 17 8.97 -24.84 5.02
N PRO A 18 9.34 -26.10 5.35
CA PRO A 18 10.19 -26.90 4.47
C PRO A 18 9.43 -27.25 3.18
N MET A 19 10.16 -27.46 2.08
CA MET A 19 9.54 -27.96 0.85
C MET A 19 8.98 -29.38 1.04
N PRO A 20 7.78 -29.67 0.50
CA PRO A 20 7.25 -31.02 0.52
C PRO A 20 8.07 -31.94 -0.39
N GLU A 21 8.01 -33.24 -0.15
CA GLU A 21 8.81 -34.24 -0.88
C GLU A 21 8.51 -34.27 -2.39
N ASP A 22 7.31 -33.86 -2.80
CA ASP A 22 6.84 -33.83 -4.18
C ASP A 22 6.99 -32.47 -4.88
N GLU A 23 7.72 -31.53 -4.28
CA GLU A 23 8.03 -30.22 -4.86
C GLU A 23 8.88 -30.34 -6.14
N LYS A 24 8.54 -29.57 -7.18
CA LYS A 24 9.13 -29.67 -8.53
C LYS A 24 9.79 -28.40 -9.03
N ILE A 25 9.47 -27.26 -8.43
CA ILE A 25 9.89 -25.92 -8.84
C ILE A 25 11.06 -25.46 -7.97
N PHE A 26 10.95 -25.63 -6.66
CA PHE A 26 11.98 -25.19 -5.71
C PHE A 26 12.91 -26.34 -5.30
N PRO A 27 14.19 -26.08 -5.00
CA PRO A 27 15.08 -27.10 -4.44
C PRO A 27 14.52 -27.66 -3.13
N LEU A 28 14.52 -28.99 -2.96
CA LEU A 28 13.96 -29.67 -1.78
C LEU A 28 14.62 -29.29 -0.45
N ASN A 29 15.87 -28.79 -0.48
CA ASN A 29 16.57 -28.29 0.70
C ASN A 29 16.24 -26.82 1.03
N THR A 30 15.29 -26.22 0.32
CA THR A 30 14.81 -24.86 0.59
C THR A 30 13.84 -24.88 1.77
N THR A 31 13.96 -23.89 2.65
CA THR A 31 12.98 -23.61 3.69
C THR A 31 12.48 -22.19 3.51
N LEU A 32 11.17 -22.04 3.31
CA LEU A 32 10.55 -20.72 3.26
C LEU A 32 10.33 -20.22 4.68
N ARG A 33 10.84 -19.02 4.96
CA ARG A 33 10.57 -18.32 6.22
C ARG A 33 9.37 -17.40 6.02
N VAL A 34 8.27 -17.73 6.66
CA VAL A 34 7.02 -16.97 6.59
C VAL A 34 6.87 -16.20 7.90
N PRO A 35 7.00 -14.85 7.91
CA PRO A 35 6.78 -14.08 9.12
C PRO A 35 5.34 -14.25 9.60
N LYS A 36 5.15 -14.34 10.92
CA LYS A 36 3.81 -14.28 11.51
C LYS A 36 3.35 -12.83 11.50
N THR A 37 2.05 -12.59 11.48
CA THR A 37 1.50 -11.25 11.72
C THR A 37 1.85 -10.78 13.13
N ALA A 38 2.31 -9.54 13.29
CA ALA A 38 2.61 -8.94 14.59
C ALA A 38 1.39 -8.96 15.52
N ALA A 39 1.61 -9.40 16.77
CA ALA A 39 0.58 -9.37 17.80
C ALA A 39 0.25 -7.93 18.19
N MET A 40 -1.01 -7.68 18.57
CA MET A 40 -1.38 -6.45 19.25
C MET A 40 -0.63 -6.38 20.59
N PRO A 41 0.02 -5.24 20.91
CA PRO A 41 0.74 -5.09 22.17
C PRO A 41 -0.15 -5.39 23.38
N GLY A 42 0.33 -6.24 24.28
CA GLY A 42 -0.40 -6.66 25.48
C GLY A 42 -1.34 -7.86 25.29
N MET A 43 -1.54 -8.36 24.07
CA MET A 43 -2.29 -9.59 23.78
C MET A 43 -1.38 -10.81 23.71
N GLY A 44 -1.95 -12.02 23.72
CA GLY A 44 -1.21 -13.28 23.55
C GLY A 44 -0.40 -13.71 24.77
N THR A 45 -0.73 -13.22 25.96
CA THR A 45 0.01 -13.52 27.20
C THR A 45 -0.56 -14.70 27.99
N SER A 46 -1.79 -15.14 27.71
CA SER A 46 -2.41 -16.29 28.38
C SER A 46 -3.56 -16.89 27.58
N ARG A 47 -4.14 -18.00 28.05
CA ARG A 47 -5.36 -18.57 27.45
C ARG A 47 -6.58 -17.66 27.56
N SER A 48 -6.67 -16.86 28.62
CA SER A 48 -7.74 -15.88 28.82
C SER A 48 -7.47 -14.54 28.13
N ASN A 49 -6.25 -14.36 27.59
CA ASN A 49 -5.82 -13.20 26.81
C ASN A 49 -5.09 -13.68 25.55
N PRO A 50 -5.83 -14.28 24.59
CA PRO A 50 -5.25 -14.86 23.40
C PRO A 50 -4.61 -13.80 22.50
N ARG A 51 -3.84 -14.24 21.50
CA ARG A 51 -3.21 -13.34 20.53
C ARG A 51 -4.29 -12.74 19.63
N GLU A 52 -4.23 -11.42 19.45
CA GLU A 52 -4.98 -10.69 18.43
C GLU A 52 -4.04 -9.88 17.55
N ASN A 53 -4.51 -9.44 16.39
CA ASN A 53 -3.74 -8.68 15.41
C ASN A 53 -4.40 -7.32 15.16
N ILE A 54 -3.59 -6.32 14.79
CA ILE A 54 -4.09 -4.97 14.49
C ILE A 54 -4.41 -4.86 13.01
N ASN A 55 -5.65 -4.45 12.68
CA ASN A 55 -5.97 -3.95 11.35
C ASN A 55 -5.54 -2.47 11.23
N ARG A 56 -4.62 -2.17 10.30
CA ARG A 56 -4.02 -0.85 10.10
C ARG A 56 -4.84 0.13 9.24
N PRO A 57 -5.56 -0.29 8.18
CA PRO A 57 -6.49 0.57 7.44
C PRO A 57 -7.76 0.82 8.25
N THR A 58 -8.59 1.76 7.80
CA THR A 58 -9.95 1.85 8.34
C THR A 58 -10.74 0.61 7.94
N THR A 59 -11.67 0.17 8.80
CA THR A 59 -12.57 -0.98 8.48
C THR A 59 -13.72 -0.57 7.55
N TRP A 60 -13.89 0.73 7.31
CA TRP A 60 -14.96 1.28 6.49
C TRP A 60 -14.61 1.27 5.00
N LEU A 61 -15.64 1.25 4.15
CA LEU A 61 -15.48 1.49 2.72
C LEU A 61 -15.46 3.00 2.43
N ASP A 62 -14.36 3.65 2.82
CA ASP A 62 -14.19 5.11 2.80
C ASP A 62 -13.08 5.58 1.83
N LEU A 63 -12.56 4.68 1.00
CA LEU A 63 -11.42 4.91 0.11
C LEU A 63 -10.13 5.33 0.87
N SER A 64 -9.93 4.88 2.11
CA SER A 64 -8.71 5.11 2.87
C SER A 64 -7.44 4.55 2.19
N SER A 65 -7.55 3.63 1.23
CA SER A 65 -6.41 3.22 0.39
C SER A 65 -5.85 4.36 -0.46
N LEU A 66 -6.69 5.32 -0.86
CA LEU A 66 -6.28 6.54 -1.56
C LEU A 66 -6.06 7.70 -0.58
N HIS A 67 -7.02 7.94 0.32
CA HIS A 67 -7.02 9.11 1.21
C HIS A 67 -6.15 8.97 2.45
N ARG A 68 -5.77 7.73 2.82
CA ARG A 68 -5.14 7.33 4.08
C ARG A 68 -6.00 7.61 5.32
N SER A 69 -5.90 6.72 6.32
CA SER A 69 -6.38 6.91 7.70
C SER A 69 -5.50 7.81 8.60
N ASP A 70 -4.29 8.14 8.17
CA ASP A 70 -3.27 8.90 8.89
C ASP A 70 -3.23 10.32 8.31
N ALA A 71 -3.50 11.31 9.16
CA ALA A 71 -3.69 12.70 8.74
C ALA A 71 -2.42 13.32 8.12
N ASP A 72 -1.24 12.92 8.59
CA ASP A 72 0.03 13.46 8.07
C ASP A 72 0.32 12.94 6.66
N VAL A 73 0.15 11.63 6.44
CA VAL A 73 0.26 11.05 5.10
C VAL A 73 -0.82 11.62 4.17
N ALA A 74 -2.07 11.72 4.62
CA ALA A 74 -3.16 12.33 3.84
C ALA A 74 -2.84 13.77 3.43
N HIS A 75 -2.21 14.55 4.33
CA HIS A 75 -1.79 15.91 4.05
C HIS A 75 -0.64 15.97 3.04
N ARG A 76 0.33 15.06 3.14
CA ARG A 76 1.46 14.96 2.19
C ARG A 76 1.05 14.56 0.79
N LEU A 77 -0.06 13.84 0.62
CA LEU A 77 -0.57 13.45 -0.69
C LEU A 77 -1.34 14.57 -1.42
N ARG A 78 -1.66 15.68 -0.75
CA ARG A 78 -2.48 16.78 -1.31
C ARG A 78 -1.64 17.92 -1.89
N ILE A 79 -2.17 18.57 -2.94
CA ILE A 79 -1.61 19.81 -3.52
C ILE A 79 -1.75 20.99 -2.54
N LYS A 80 -2.67 20.90 -1.57
CA LYS A 80 -3.06 21.98 -0.64
C LYS A 80 -3.69 23.19 -1.33
N ALA A 81 -4.11 23.04 -2.58
CA ALA A 81 -4.92 23.97 -3.35
C ALA A 81 -6.05 23.21 -4.05
N ASP A 82 -7.18 23.88 -4.26
CA ASP A 82 -8.34 23.39 -5.01
C ASP A 82 -8.92 22.04 -4.53
N GLY A 83 -8.61 21.60 -3.31
CA GLY A 83 -9.05 20.29 -2.79
C GLY A 83 -8.40 19.07 -3.45
N LYS A 84 -7.37 19.26 -4.28
CA LYS A 84 -6.80 18.21 -5.14
C LYS A 84 -5.68 17.40 -4.49
N PHE A 85 -5.52 16.18 -4.99
CA PHE A 85 -4.35 15.36 -4.76
C PHE A 85 -3.19 15.71 -5.69
N LEU A 86 -1.97 15.45 -5.22
CA LEU A 86 -0.77 15.48 -6.04
C LEU A 86 -0.88 14.46 -7.17
N THR A 87 -0.45 14.88 -8.35
CA THR A 87 -0.36 14.03 -9.55
C THR A 87 0.96 14.37 -10.23
N GLN A 88 1.44 13.44 -11.04
CA GLN A 88 2.48 13.76 -12.03
C GLN A 88 1.92 13.56 -13.43
N GLU A 89 2.47 14.31 -14.37
CA GLU A 89 2.05 14.33 -15.77
C GLU A 89 3.04 13.51 -16.60
N ALA A 90 2.51 12.69 -17.50
CA ALA A 90 3.27 12.07 -18.57
C ALA A 90 2.63 12.45 -19.90
N GLN A 91 3.47 12.84 -20.84
CA GLN A 91 3.09 13.06 -22.22
C GLN A 91 3.90 12.12 -23.09
N GLN A 92 3.23 11.24 -23.83
CA GLN A 92 3.93 10.37 -24.77
C GLN A 92 4.52 11.22 -25.90
N PRO A 93 5.81 11.04 -26.23
CA PRO A 93 6.43 11.75 -27.35
C PRO A 93 5.60 11.59 -28.63
N GLY A 94 5.34 12.71 -29.33
CA GLY A 94 4.53 12.71 -30.54
C GLY A 94 3.02 12.76 -30.33
N THR A 95 2.52 12.81 -29.08
CA THR A 95 1.10 12.97 -28.77
C THR A 95 0.81 14.28 -28.06
N ARG A 96 -0.42 14.81 -28.21
CA ARG A 96 -0.93 15.92 -27.37
C ARG A 96 -1.61 15.43 -26.09
N ALA A 97 -1.84 14.12 -25.98
CA ALA A 97 -2.52 13.53 -24.84
C ALA A 97 -1.61 13.59 -23.61
N ARG A 98 -2.17 14.11 -22.51
CA ARG A 98 -1.52 14.18 -21.20
C ARG A 98 -2.18 13.15 -20.29
N ALA A 99 -1.38 12.36 -19.61
CA ALA A 99 -1.84 11.40 -18.63
C ALA A 99 -1.39 11.83 -17.24
N PHE A 100 -2.33 11.96 -16.30
CA PHE A 100 -2.04 12.25 -14.90
C PHE A 100 -2.07 10.95 -14.09
N TYR A 101 -1.09 10.71 -13.23
CA TYR A 101 -1.02 9.49 -12.43
C TYR A 101 -0.42 9.78 -11.06
N LEU A 102 -0.36 8.75 -10.22
CA LEU A 102 0.21 8.87 -8.88
C LEU A 102 1.62 9.48 -8.94
N PRO A 103 1.96 10.42 -8.05
CA PRO A 103 3.30 10.96 -7.97
C PRO A 103 4.28 9.91 -7.44
N PHE A 104 5.55 10.00 -7.79
CA PHE A 104 6.61 9.26 -7.10
C PHE A 104 6.70 9.69 -5.62
N ASN A 105 7.13 8.76 -4.77
CA ASN A 105 7.18 8.94 -3.33
C ASN A 105 8.40 9.76 -2.84
N THR A 106 8.58 10.94 -3.41
CA THR A 106 9.60 11.90 -2.98
C THR A 106 9.23 12.55 -1.63
N MET A 107 7.98 12.45 -1.20
CA MET A 107 7.45 12.96 0.08
C MET A 107 7.62 12.00 1.26
N GLY A 108 8.17 10.80 1.05
CA GLY A 108 8.46 9.83 2.11
C GLY A 108 7.23 9.31 2.85
N VAL A 109 6.11 9.09 2.15
CA VAL A 109 4.98 8.35 2.74
C VAL A 109 5.38 6.88 2.96
N PRO A 110 4.80 6.16 3.95
CA PRO A 110 5.09 4.75 4.15
C PRO A 110 4.79 3.93 2.89
N THR A 111 5.75 3.15 2.41
CA THR A 111 5.60 2.32 1.21
C THR A 111 6.38 1.03 1.40
N ASN A 112 5.72 -0.11 1.17
CA ASN A 112 6.36 -1.41 1.16
C ASN A 112 7.24 -1.51 -0.09
N THR A 113 8.47 -1.98 0.09
CA THR A 113 9.43 -2.14 -0.99
C THR A 113 10.13 -3.47 -0.85
N ARG A 114 10.65 -3.97 -1.98
CA ARG A 114 11.54 -5.12 -2.02
C ARG A 114 13.00 -4.69 -1.84
N PRO A 115 13.89 -5.58 -1.38
CA PRO A 115 15.32 -5.27 -1.29
C PRO A 115 15.88 -4.72 -2.60
N GLY A 116 16.70 -3.67 -2.50
CA GLY A 116 17.33 -3.01 -3.65
C GLY A 116 16.47 -1.97 -4.38
N VAL A 117 15.19 -1.81 -4.04
CA VAL A 117 14.33 -0.76 -4.61
C VAL A 117 14.10 0.35 -3.59
N LYS A 118 14.42 1.59 -3.98
CA LYS A 118 14.25 2.76 -3.10
C LYS A 118 12.77 3.16 -3.06
N PRO A 119 12.17 3.41 -1.88
CA PRO A 119 10.78 3.85 -1.78
C PRO A 119 10.46 5.09 -2.64
N GLY A 120 11.40 6.02 -2.79
CA GLY A 120 11.21 7.22 -3.61
C GLY A 120 11.07 6.99 -5.12
N GLU A 121 11.41 5.78 -5.61
CA GLU A 121 11.23 5.36 -7.00
C GLU A 121 9.87 4.68 -7.23
N LEU A 122 9.09 4.47 -6.16
CA LEU A 122 7.75 3.90 -6.20
C LEU A 122 6.68 4.99 -6.14
N PHE A 123 5.44 4.65 -6.53
CA PHE A 123 4.32 5.59 -6.42
C PHE A 123 3.94 5.85 -4.96
N ALA A 124 3.63 7.10 -4.64
CA ALA A 124 3.03 7.45 -3.37
C ALA A 124 1.53 7.19 -3.41
N GLY A 125 1.01 6.56 -2.36
CA GLY A 125 -0.40 6.36 -2.13
C GLY A 125 -0.73 6.30 -0.64
N GLY A 126 -2.02 6.20 -0.32
CA GLY A 126 -2.46 6.07 1.07
C GLY A 126 -2.09 4.72 1.67
N ASP A 127 -2.24 3.62 0.93
CA ASP A 127 -1.85 2.30 1.42
C ASP A 127 -0.36 2.00 1.14
N PRO A 128 0.43 1.44 2.08
CA PRO A 128 1.83 1.10 1.83
C PRO A 128 2.01 0.06 0.71
N ARG A 129 0.95 -0.70 0.39
CA ARG A 129 0.90 -1.71 -0.66
C ARG A 129 0.49 -1.15 -2.03
N THR A 130 0.45 0.19 -2.18
CA THR A 130 0.11 0.85 -3.46
C THR A 130 0.86 0.28 -4.67
N ASN A 131 2.08 -0.25 -4.47
CA ASN A 131 2.96 -0.76 -5.53
C ASN A 131 3.12 -2.31 -5.51
N GLU A 132 2.24 -3.04 -4.83
CA GLU A 132 2.36 -4.50 -4.68
C GLU A 132 2.18 -5.25 -6.00
N ASP A 133 1.24 -4.81 -6.84
CA ASP A 133 0.95 -5.38 -8.16
C ASP A 133 0.74 -4.24 -9.19
N TRP A 134 1.00 -4.50 -10.47
CA TRP A 134 0.89 -3.50 -11.54
C TRP A 134 -0.54 -3.00 -11.76
N LEU A 135 -1.55 -3.81 -11.40
CA LEU A 135 -2.96 -3.42 -11.47
C LEU A 135 -3.35 -2.38 -10.41
N LEU A 136 -2.74 -2.43 -9.21
CA LEU A 136 -3.10 -1.54 -8.10
C LEU A 136 -2.86 -0.06 -8.42
N PRO A 137 -1.65 0.38 -8.86
CA PRO A 137 -1.43 1.75 -9.28
C PRO A 137 -2.41 2.20 -10.37
N GLY A 138 -2.86 1.29 -11.23
CA GLY A 138 -3.89 1.56 -12.24
C GLY A 138 -5.22 1.97 -11.62
N ILE A 139 -5.74 1.17 -10.68
CA ILE A 139 -6.99 1.46 -9.96
C ILE A 139 -6.86 2.76 -9.16
N HIS A 140 -5.77 2.89 -8.39
CA HIS A 140 -5.51 4.09 -7.60
C HIS A 140 -5.43 5.35 -8.48
N THR A 141 -4.84 5.24 -9.69
CA THR A 141 -4.78 6.35 -10.65
C THR A 141 -6.17 6.74 -11.17
N VAL A 142 -7.06 5.79 -11.41
CA VAL A 142 -8.45 6.09 -11.83
C VAL A 142 -9.18 6.85 -10.72
N LEU A 143 -9.12 6.37 -9.47
CA LEU A 143 -9.76 7.01 -8.33
C LEU A 143 -9.19 8.41 -8.05
N LEU A 144 -7.87 8.57 -8.17
CA LEU A 144 -7.18 9.85 -8.07
C LEU A 144 -7.68 10.86 -9.11
N ARG A 145 -7.81 10.43 -10.37
CA ARG A 145 -8.33 11.27 -11.45
C ARG A 145 -9.77 11.67 -11.18
N GLU A 146 -10.59 10.74 -10.71
CA GLU A 146 -12.00 11.02 -10.39
C GLU A 146 -12.14 12.01 -9.24
N HIS A 147 -11.33 11.87 -8.18
CA HIS A 147 -11.29 12.85 -7.07
C HIS A 147 -10.97 14.25 -7.57
N ASN A 148 -9.92 14.38 -8.39
CA ASN A 148 -9.51 15.68 -8.93
C ASN A 148 -10.56 16.24 -9.89
N ARG A 149 -11.23 15.39 -10.69
CA ARG A 149 -12.35 15.79 -11.57
C ARG A 149 -13.54 16.33 -10.76
N LEU A 150 -13.91 15.66 -9.67
CA LEU A 150 -14.98 16.12 -8.77
C LEU A 150 -14.61 17.43 -8.08
N SER A 151 -13.34 17.59 -7.67
CA SER A 151 -12.84 18.83 -7.08
C SER A 151 -12.95 20.01 -8.05
N ASP A 152 -12.66 19.79 -9.33
CA ASP A 152 -12.81 20.81 -10.38
C ASP A 152 -14.27 21.22 -10.63
N ILE A 153 -15.21 20.27 -10.53
CA ILE A 153 -16.64 20.53 -10.66
C ILE A 153 -17.16 21.33 -9.47
N LEU A 154 -16.77 20.95 -8.25
CA LEU A 154 -17.24 21.59 -7.02
C LEU A 154 -16.63 22.97 -6.76
N ARG A 155 -15.58 23.35 -7.49
CA ARG A 155 -14.97 24.68 -7.39
C ARG A 155 -15.74 25.76 -8.17
N GLN A 156 -16.60 25.36 -9.11
CA GLN A 156 -17.42 26.27 -9.93
C GLN A 156 -18.63 26.77 -9.16
#